data_AF-A0A932YF67-F1
#
_entry.id   AF-A0A932YF67-F1
#
_cell.length_a   1.000
_cell.length_b   1.000
_cell.length_c   1.000
_cell.angle_alpha   90.00
_cell.angle_beta   90.00
_cell.angle_gamma   90.00
#
_symmetry.space_group_name_H-M   'P 1'
#
loop_
_entity.id
_entity.type
_entity.pdbx_description
1 polymer ?
#
loop_
_entity_poly.entity_id
_entity_poly.type
_entity_poly.pdbx_seq_one_letter_code
_entity_poly.pdbx_strand_id
1 'polypeptide(L)'
;SRDEEILYAQKNNIPTPARRDFPYSSDDNMWGVTWEGGEIEDPQYIPKIERFQVASRLIEKTPNTPDVIRLTFQKGIPVSINGNQMKLSEIIMKLNEVAGRHGVGVVHHLEDRLVGLKNRGVYELPGAHVIIQAHRNLEKYVATRLENELKETLDIKWGHLCYGALWHDPVMADINAFNDKINEKVTGEVTVRLFKGQAIVVALTSPFGLHHASFNRGEGAAYNIQDSAPFIEVYSMQARHSAQRAEKTALISAGKLEHKKKLLPSVKKLHELGFQLFATDKTHAFLMEHEIPNLLVHKISNGGGKPNLKNVLIERGFDLIINTPTGGHDTKEDTDGTIIRRRAVETKTPIATHVDIADHIIDKLYRTRFGKL
;
A
#
# COMPACT_ATOMS: atom_id res chain seq x y z
N SER A 1 39.79 23.60 -12.74
CA SER A 1 38.40 23.67 -13.22
C SER A 1 38.35 23.24 -14.68
N ARG A 2 37.18 22.87 -15.23
CA ARG A 2 37.04 22.43 -16.63
C ARG A 2 37.64 23.44 -17.63
N ASP A 3 37.48 24.74 -17.37
CA ASP A 3 38.08 25.79 -18.22
C ASP A 3 39.60 25.83 -18.16
N GLU A 4 40.19 25.63 -16.97
CA GLU A 4 41.65 25.55 -16.80
C GLU A 4 42.23 24.33 -17.50
N GLU A 5 41.53 23.19 -17.46
CA GLU A 5 41.93 21.95 -18.13
C GLU A 5 41.92 22.10 -19.65
N ILE A 6 40.90 22.76 -20.22
CA ILE A 6 40.84 23.05 -21.65
C ILE A 6 41.99 23.98 -22.06
N LEU A 7 42.26 25.04 -21.29
CA LEU A 7 43.37 25.97 -21.58
C LEU A 7 44.73 25.28 -21.45
N TYR A 8 44.89 24.40 -20.45
CA TYR A 8 46.10 23.60 -20.27
C TYR A 8 46.30 22.65 -21.46
N ALA A 9 45.26 21.94 -21.90
CA ALA A 9 45.33 21.06 -23.05
C ALA A 9 45.70 21.82 -24.33
N GLN A 10 45.08 22.97 -24.57
CA GLN A 10 45.41 23.85 -25.71
C GLN A 10 46.86 24.34 -25.66
N LYS A 11 47.32 24.81 -24.49
CA LYS A 11 48.70 25.29 -24.29
C LYS A 11 49.74 24.19 -24.54
N ASN A 12 49.40 22.94 -24.22
CA ASN A 12 50.29 21.79 -24.37
C ASN A 12 50.03 20.97 -25.64
N ASN A 13 49.19 21.45 -26.57
CA ASN A 13 48.80 20.74 -27.80
C ASN A 13 48.25 19.32 -27.56
N ILE A 14 47.56 19.11 -26.44
CA ILE A 14 46.88 17.85 -26.13
C ILE A 14 45.52 17.88 -26.86
N PRO A 15 45.26 16.97 -27.81
CA PRO A 15 43.98 16.91 -28.51
C PRO A 15 42.89 16.48 -27.54
N THR A 16 41.85 17.30 -27.36
CA THR A 16 40.71 16.99 -26.49
C THR A 16 39.38 17.18 -27.22
N PRO A 17 38.42 16.27 -27.03
CA PRO A 17 37.06 16.44 -27.56
C PRO A 17 36.25 17.47 -26.76
N ALA A 18 36.71 17.86 -25.57
CA ALA A 18 36.03 18.81 -24.70
C ALA A 18 35.98 20.21 -25.31
N ARG A 19 34.77 20.73 -25.48
CA ARG A 19 34.52 22.09 -25.98
C ARG A 19 33.67 22.87 -24.97
N ARG A 20 33.77 24.20 -25.03
CA ARG A 20 32.97 25.11 -24.19
C ARG A 20 31.49 25.12 -24.56
N ASP A 21 31.15 24.88 -25.83
CA ASP A 21 29.78 24.89 -26.35
C ASP A 21 29.01 23.59 -26.09
N PHE A 22 29.69 22.55 -25.60
CA PHE A 22 29.12 21.25 -25.23
C PHE A 22 29.40 20.96 -23.74
N PRO A 23 28.64 21.56 -22.81
CA PRO A 23 28.94 21.54 -21.38
C PRO A 23 28.56 20.22 -20.68
N TYR A 24 28.17 19.19 -21.44
CA TYR A 24 27.77 17.91 -20.88
C TYR A 24 28.99 17.04 -20.54
N SER A 25 28.79 16.14 -19.58
CA SER A 25 29.69 15.05 -19.22
C SER A 25 28.91 13.75 -19.34
N SER A 26 29.55 12.69 -19.82
CA SER A 26 28.95 11.37 -19.95
C SER A 26 29.79 10.28 -19.34
N ASP A 27 29.13 9.29 -18.74
CA ASP A 27 29.70 7.98 -18.46
C ASP A 27 28.93 6.92 -19.25
N ASP A 28 29.62 6.14 -20.06
CA ASP A 28 29.05 5.20 -21.05
C ASP A 28 29.64 3.81 -20.85
N ASN A 29 28.76 2.81 -20.72
CA ASN A 29 29.09 1.41 -20.75
C ASN A 29 27.93 0.61 -21.37
N MET A 30 28.12 -0.71 -21.53
CA MET A 30 27.10 -1.56 -22.18
C MET A 30 25.73 -1.53 -21.51
N TRP A 31 25.63 -1.18 -20.22
CA TRP A 31 24.38 -1.16 -19.46
C TRP A 31 23.56 0.11 -19.69
N GLY A 32 24.24 1.23 -19.99
CA GLY A 32 23.60 2.50 -20.26
C GLY A 32 24.58 3.67 -20.25
N VAL A 33 24.03 4.84 -20.54
CA VAL A 33 24.74 6.12 -20.58
C VAL A 33 24.15 7.07 -19.55
N THR A 34 25.00 7.78 -18.82
CA THR A 34 24.59 8.87 -17.92
C THR A 34 25.05 10.21 -18.50
N TRP A 35 24.24 11.24 -18.29
CA TRP A 35 24.51 12.60 -18.73
C TRP A 35 24.29 13.59 -17.60
N GLU A 36 25.32 14.40 -17.35
CA GLU A 36 25.33 15.48 -16.36
C GLU A 36 25.94 16.76 -16.97
N GLY A 37 25.89 17.87 -16.24
CA GLY A 37 26.45 19.15 -16.66
C GLY A 37 25.49 20.04 -17.46
N GLY A 38 25.87 21.31 -17.56
CA GLY A 38 25.06 22.32 -18.24
C GLY A 38 23.69 22.50 -17.60
N GLU A 39 22.65 22.61 -18.43
CA GLU A 39 21.27 22.81 -17.96
C GLU A 39 20.64 21.55 -17.34
N ILE A 40 21.32 20.40 -17.36
CA ILE A 40 20.82 19.17 -16.73
C ILE A 40 20.77 19.35 -15.21
N GLU A 41 21.80 19.96 -14.62
CA GLU A 41 22.00 20.05 -13.16
C GLU A 41 20.95 20.91 -12.46
N ASP A 42 20.45 21.95 -13.12
CA ASP A 42 19.43 22.84 -12.56
C ASP A 42 18.01 22.34 -12.94
N PRO A 43 17.20 21.92 -11.95
CA PRO A 43 15.87 21.35 -12.19
C PRO A 43 14.87 22.33 -12.83
N GLN A 44 15.16 23.63 -12.86
CA GLN A 44 14.30 24.62 -13.50
C GLN A 44 14.34 24.56 -15.03
N TYR A 45 15.40 24.00 -15.61
CA TYR A 45 15.56 23.93 -17.06
C TYR A 45 15.18 22.57 -17.64
N ILE A 46 14.68 22.61 -18.88
CA ILE A 46 14.44 21.43 -19.71
C ILE A 46 15.77 21.06 -20.41
N PRO A 47 16.32 19.86 -20.20
CA PRO A 47 17.53 19.41 -20.88
C PRO A 47 17.33 19.33 -22.39
N LYS A 48 18.32 19.80 -23.15
CA LYS A 48 18.33 19.73 -24.62
C LYS A 48 18.82 18.35 -25.08
N ILE A 49 18.05 17.32 -24.78
CA ILE A 49 18.39 15.90 -25.00
C ILE A 49 18.83 15.63 -26.45
N GLU A 50 18.32 16.37 -27.43
CA GLU A 50 18.70 16.26 -28.84
C GLU A 50 20.18 16.55 -29.12
N ARG A 51 20.88 17.20 -28.19
CA ARG A 51 22.31 17.51 -28.32
C ARG A 51 23.21 16.37 -27.90
N PHE A 52 22.80 15.54 -26.95
CA PHE A 52 23.67 14.58 -26.29
C PHE A 52 23.13 13.15 -26.29
N GLN A 53 21.85 12.91 -26.52
CA GLN A 53 21.28 11.55 -26.49
C GLN A 53 21.88 10.65 -27.57
N VAL A 54 22.44 9.49 -27.18
CA VAL A 54 23.18 8.58 -28.09
C VAL A 54 22.65 7.15 -28.12
N ALA A 55 22.14 6.62 -27.02
CA ALA A 55 21.74 5.22 -26.90
C ALA A 55 20.28 4.98 -27.32
N SER A 56 19.45 6.02 -27.24
CA SER A 56 18.03 5.99 -27.61
C SER A 56 17.69 7.01 -28.69
N ARG A 57 16.58 6.80 -29.41
CA ARG A 57 15.99 7.82 -30.29
C ARG A 57 15.09 8.75 -29.49
N LEU A 58 15.08 10.03 -29.86
CA LEU A 58 14.07 10.99 -29.41
C LEU A 58 12.68 10.45 -29.74
N ILE A 59 11.73 10.59 -28.80
CA ILE A 59 10.38 10.02 -28.90
C ILE A 59 9.68 10.42 -30.21
N GLU A 60 9.86 11.65 -30.65
CA GLU A 60 9.31 12.22 -31.88
C GLU A 60 9.86 11.53 -33.14
N LYS A 61 11.07 10.96 -33.06
CA LYS A 61 11.78 10.28 -34.16
C LYS A 61 11.69 8.74 -34.09
N THR A 62 10.97 8.20 -33.11
CA THR A 62 10.75 6.75 -32.99
C THR A 62 9.70 6.26 -33.99
N PRO A 63 9.74 4.97 -34.39
CA PRO A 63 8.71 4.37 -35.27
C PRO A 63 7.28 4.55 -34.75
N ASN A 64 6.32 4.57 -35.68
CA ASN A 64 4.88 4.62 -35.36
C ASN A 64 4.24 3.22 -35.29
N THR A 65 5.02 2.16 -35.47
CA THR A 65 4.60 0.77 -35.32
C THR A 65 5.32 0.15 -34.12
N PRO A 66 4.62 -0.57 -33.23
CA PRO A 66 5.25 -1.27 -32.12
C PRO A 66 6.06 -2.47 -32.62
N ASP A 67 7.18 -2.76 -31.95
CA ASP A 67 7.86 -4.05 -32.10
C ASP A 67 7.51 -4.97 -30.95
N VAL A 68 7.55 -6.28 -31.20
CA VAL A 68 7.35 -7.30 -30.18
C VAL A 68 8.57 -8.21 -30.18
N ILE A 69 9.16 -8.39 -29.01
CA ILE A 69 10.30 -9.28 -28.79
C ILE A 69 9.96 -10.33 -27.74
N ARG A 70 10.57 -11.51 -27.83
CA ARG A 70 10.49 -12.57 -26.82
C ARG A 70 11.84 -12.76 -26.17
N LEU A 71 11.93 -12.55 -24.87
CA LEU A 71 13.15 -12.72 -24.08
C LEU A 71 13.02 -14.02 -23.27
N THR A 72 13.92 -14.97 -23.50
CA THR A 72 13.93 -16.23 -22.72
C THR A 72 14.91 -16.10 -21.57
N PHE A 73 14.47 -16.50 -20.38
CA PHE A 73 15.26 -16.54 -19.16
C PHE A 73 15.50 -17.98 -18.72
N GLN A 74 16.69 -18.21 -18.18
CA GLN A 74 17.04 -19.43 -17.46
C GLN A 74 17.68 -19.04 -16.14
N LYS A 75 17.07 -19.49 -15.04
CA LYS A 75 17.50 -19.17 -13.67
C LYS A 75 17.77 -17.68 -13.43
N GLY A 76 16.87 -16.82 -13.89
CA GLY A 76 16.97 -15.36 -13.77
C GLY A 76 17.84 -14.67 -14.82
N ILE A 77 18.62 -15.42 -15.62
CA ILE A 77 19.52 -14.84 -16.62
C ILE A 77 18.88 -14.92 -18.01
N PRO A 78 18.82 -13.83 -18.79
CA PRO A 78 18.33 -13.91 -20.16
C PRO A 78 19.36 -14.65 -21.04
N VAL A 79 18.87 -15.56 -21.89
CA VAL A 79 19.69 -16.47 -22.72
C VAL A 79 19.40 -16.35 -24.22
N SER A 80 18.24 -15.81 -24.61
CA SER A 80 17.90 -15.64 -26.02
C SER A 80 16.91 -14.51 -26.28
N ILE A 81 16.94 -13.96 -27.50
CA ILE A 81 15.95 -13.02 -28.04
C ILE A 81 15.29 -13.65 -29.27
N ASN A 82 13.96 -13.72 -29.28
CA ASN A 82 13.16 -14.32 -30.35
C ASN A 82 13.58 -15.76 -30.70
N GLY A 83 14.04 -16.52 -29.70
CA GLY A 83 14.54 -17.89 -29.85
C GLY A 83 16.02 -18.01 -30.25
N ASN A 84 16.69 -16.91 -30.63
CA ASN A 84 18.10 -16.91 -30.98
C ASN A 84 18.97 -16.84 -29.72
N GLN A 85 19.63 -17.95 -29.39
CA GLN A 85 20.56 -18.04 -28.25
C GLN A 85 21.79 -17.17 -28.50
N MET A 86 22.21 -16.41 -27.49
CA MET A 86 23.37 -15.52 -27.57
C MET A 86 23.90 -15.21 -26.16
N LYS A 87 25.13 -14.67 -26.07
CA LYS A 87 25.71 -14.33 -24.76
C LYS A 87 24.96 -13.15 -24.13
N LEU A 88 24.94 -13.08 -22.80
CA LEU A 88 24.29 -11.98 -22.07
C LEU A 88 24.72 -10.58 -22.58
N SER A 89 26.01 -10.39 -22.87
CA SER A 89 26.53 -9.13 -23.42
C SER A 89 25.92 -8.79 -24.78
N GLU A 90 25.75 -9.79 -25.66
CA GLU A 90 25.13 -9.63 -26.98
C GLU A 90 23.63 -9.35 -26.85
N ILE A 91 22.95 -9.97 -25.88
CA ILE A 91 21.55 -9.66 -25.53
C ILE A 91 21.43 -8.20 -25.15
N ILE A 92 22.26 -7.73 -24.21
CA ILE A 92 22.22 -6.34 -23.73
C ILE A 92 22.43 -5.38 -24.89
N MET A 93 23.47 -5.59 -25.71
CA MET A 93 23.75 -4.74 -26.87
C MET A 93 22.61 -4.76 -27.90
N LYS A 94 22.03 -5.94 -28.16
CA LYS A 94 20.91 -6.06 -29.11
C LYS A 94 19.64 -5.38 -28.60
N LEU A 95 19.37 -5.49 -27.30
CA LEU A 95 18.26 -4.78 -26.68
C LEU A 95 18.49 -3.27 -26.65
N ASN A 96 19.73 -2.79 -26.45
CA ASN A 96 20.03 -1.37 -26.57
C ASN A 96 19.67 -0.84 -27.96
N GLU A 97 20.02 -1.56 -29.02
CA GLU A 97 19.67 -1.20 -30.40
C GLU A 97 18.14 -1.20 -30.63
N VAL A 98 17.48 -2.32 -30.29
CA VAL A 98 16.06 -2.52 -30.61
C VAL A 98 15.16 -1.64 -29.76
N ALA A 99 15.39 -1.57 -28.45
CA ALA A 99 14.60 -0.76 -27.53
C ALA A 99 14.95 0.73 -27.63
N GLY A 100 16.23 1.06 -27.85
CA GLY A 100 16.67 2.43 -28.10
C GLY A 100 16.02 3.04 -29.36
N ARG A 101 15.79 2.24 -30.42
CA ARG A 101 15.02 2.69 -31.60
C ARG A 101 13.59 3.13 -31.26
N HIS A 102 13.00 2.61 -30.19
CA HIS A 102 11.69 3.01 -29.68
C HIS A 102 11.76 4.06 -28.57
N GLY A 103 12.95 4.59 -28.24
CA GLY A 103 13.14 5.62 -27.22
C GLY A 103 12.98 5.11 -25.78
N VAL A 104 13.08 3.79 -25.57
CA VAL A 104 12.86 3.15 -24.27
C VAL A 104 14.01 3.44 -23.31
N GLY A 105 13.70 3.65 -22.03
CA GLY A 105 14.72 3.70 -20.97
C GLY A 105 15.44 5.04 -20.85
N VAL A 106 14.86 6.13 -21.35
CA VAL A 106 15.33 7.49 -21.06
C VAL A 106 14.69 7.97 -19.76
N VAL A 107 15.50 8.34 -18.77
CA VAL A 107 15.06 8.76 -17.44
C VAL A 107 15.70 10.10 -17.08
N HIS A 108 14.89 11.10 -16.76
CA HIS A 108 15.35 12.31 -16.08
C HIS A 108 15.21 12.07 -14.58
N HIS A 109 16.32 12.04 -13.86
CA HIS A 109 16.32 11.66 -12.45
C HIS A 109 16.87 12.78 -11.58
N LEU A 110 16.17 13.07 -10.48
CA LEU A 110 16.67 13.90 -9.38
C LEU A 110 16.90 12.97 -8.19
N GLU A 111 18.16 12.78 -7.84
CA GLU A 111 18.62 11.77 -6.88
C GLU A 111 19.28 12.39 -5.65
N ASP A 112 19.32 11.64 -4.56
CA ASP A 112 20.06 11.98 -3.35
C ASP A 112 21.46 11.34 -3.40
N ARG A 113 22.51 12.16 -3.37
CA ARG A 113 23.90 11.71 -3.25
C ARG A 113 24.20 11.32 -1.80
N LEU A 114 25.08 10.34 -1.61
CA LEU A 114 25.50 9.89 -0.27
C LEU A 114 26.07 11.03 0.60
N VAL A 115 26.65 12.04 -0.05
CA VAL A 115 27.18 13.25 0.60
C VAL A 115 26.11 14.26 1.04
N GLY A 116 24.82 13.91 0.91
CA GLY A 116 23.68 14.73 1.35
C GLY A 116 23.22 15.80 0.36
N LEU A 117 23.77 15.81 -0.86
CA LEU A 117 23.41 16.76 -1.92
C LEU A 117 22.41 16.13 -2.89
N LYS A 118 21.53 16.95 -3.47
CA LYS A 118 20.71 16.54 -4.60
C LYS A 118 21.50 16.68 -5.89
N ASN A 119 21.31 15.73 -6.79
CA ASN A 119 21.89 15.76 -8.13
C ASN A 119 20.81 15.48 -9.17
N ARG A 120 20.93 16.09 -10.35
CA ARG A 120 20.04 15.80 -11.48
C ARG A 120 20.85 15.29 -12.66
N GLY A 121 20.41 14.19 -13.24
CA GLY A 121 21.02 13.55 -14.40
C GLY A 121 19.98 13.05 -15.41
N VAL A 122 20.44 12.80 -16.63
CA VAL A 122 19.66 12.10 -17.66
C VAL A 122 20.33 10.77 -17.97
N TYR A 123 19.56 9.68 -17.93
CA TYR A 123 20.06 8.31 -18.09
C TYR A 123 19.42 7.69 -19.33
N GLU A 124 20.21 6.96 -20.11
CA GLU A 124 19.75 6.18 -21.24
C GLU A 124 20.11 4.71 -21.01
N LEU A 125 19.11 3.88 -20.71
CA LEU A 125 19.30 2.49 -20.31
C LEU A 125 18.32 1.52 -21.02
N PRO A 126 18.25 1.55 -22.37
CA PRO A 126 17.24 0.83 -23.14
C PRO A 126 17.20 -0.68 -22.88
N GLY A 127 18.35 -1.36 -22.96
CA GLY A 127 18.43 -2.80 -22.76
C GLY A 127 18.20 -3.21 -21.31
N ALA A 128 18.80 -2.48 -20.36
CA ALA A 128 18.59 -2.68 -18.93
C ALA A 128 17.10 -2.55 -18.56
N HIS A 129 16.43 -1.52 -19.06
CA HIS A 129 15.01 -1.29 -18.79
C HIS A 129 14.14 -2.47 -19.24
N VAL A 130 14.39 -3.00 -20.44
CA VAL A 130 13.67 -4.17 -20.95
C VAL A 130 13.94 -5.41 -20.12
N ILE A 131 15.21 -5.69 -19.79
CA ILE A 131 15.60 -6.86 -18.99
C ILE A 131 14.94 -6.83 -17.63
N ILE A 132 15.02 -5.70 -16.92
CA ILE A 132 14.44 -5.54 -15.58
C ILE A 132 12.92 -5.68 -15.62
N GLN A 133 12.24 -5.06 -16.58
CA GLN A 133 10.78 -5.20 -16.72
C GLN A 133 10.36 -6.65 -17.01
N ALA A 134 11.06 -7.32 -17.92
CA ALA A 134 10.76 -8.70 -18.27
C ALA A 134 11.04 -9.66 -17.11
N HIS A 135 12.21 -9.56 -16.47
CA HIS A 135 12.60 -10.37 -15.33
C HIS A 135 11.62 -10.20 -14.16
N ARG A 136 11.30 -8.95 -13.78
CA ARG A 136 10.39 -8.67 -12.65
C ARG A 136 9.00 -9.26 -12.86
N ASN A 137 8.49 -9.27 -14.10
CA ASN A 137 7.18 -9.88 -14.39
C ASN A 137 7.24 -11.41 -14.38
N LEU A 138 8.32 -12.01 -14.88
CA LEU A 138 8.52 -13.46 -14.80
C LEU A 138 8.70 -13.93 -13.36
N GLU A 139 9.47 -13.21 -12.56
CA GLU A 139 9.68 -13.49 -11.12
C GLU A 139 8.36 -13.46 -10.36
N LYS A 140 7.53 -12.43 -10.58
CA LYS A 140 6.18 -12.35 -9.98
C LYS A 140 5.30 -13.54 -10.30
N TYR A 141 5.43 -14.10 -11.51
CA TYR A 141 4.61 -15.22 -11.95
C TYR A 141 5.00 -16.55 -11.32
N VAL A 142 6.28 -16.74 -11.00
CA VAL A 142 6.81 -17.98 -10.41
C VAL A 142 6.92 -17.92 -8.88
N ALA A 143 6.66 -16.77 -8.26
CA ALA A 143 6.79 -16.54 -6.83
C ALA A 143 5.44 -16.34 -6.14
N THR A 144 5.36 -16.80 -4.88
CA THR A 144 4.19 -16.58 -4.03
C THR A 144 4.04 -15.09 -3.67
N ARG A 145 2.85 -14.70 -3.18
CA ARG A 145 2.58 -13.32 -2.74
C ARG A 145 3.62 -12.82 -1.72
N LEU A 146 3.94 -13.63 -0.71
CA LEU A 146 4.87 -13.24 0.36
C LEU A 146 6.32 -13.15 -0.14
N GLU A 147 6.74 -14.04 -1.06
CA GLU A 147 8.05 -13.93 -1.70
C GLU A 147 8.17 -12.61 -2.48
N ASN A 148 7.15 -12.26 -3.26
CA ASN A 148 7.12 -11.00 -4.02
C ASN A 148 7.19 -9.76 -3.11
N GLU A 149 6.45 -9.76 -2.00
CA GLU A 149 6.45 -8.67 -1.01
C GLU A 149 7.83 -8.49 -0.36
N LEU A 150 8.47 -9.60 0.06
CA LEU A 150 9.79 -9.56 0.65
C LEU A 150 10.86 -9.15 -0.37
N LYS A 151 10.80 -9.72 -1.58
CA LYS A 151 11.73 -9.44 -2.66
C LYS A 151 11.71 -7.98 -3.09
N GLU A 152 10.54 -7.33 -3.12
CA GLU A 152 10.46 -5.88 -3.40
C GLU A 152 11.25 -5.04 -2.38
N THR A 153 11.20 -5.41 -1.11
CA THR A 153 11.98 -4.72 -0.06
C THR A 153 13.48 -4.94 -0.24
N LEU A 154 13.87 -6.18 -0.56
CA LEU A 154 15.27 -6.56 -0.74
C LEU A 154 15.87 -5.96 -2.02
N ASP A 155 15.11 -5.86 -3.12
CA ASP A 155 15.55 -5.21 -4.36
C ASP A 155 15.88 -3.74 -4.15
N ILE A 156 15.03 -3.02 -3.40
CA ILE A 156 15.27 -1.62 -3.06
C ILE A 156 16.55 -1.51 -2.23
N LYS A 157 16.71 -2.36 -1.21
CA LYS A 157 17.90 -2.35 -0.36
C LYS A 157 19.17 -2.69 -1.16
N TRP A 158 19.10 -3.68 -2.04
CA TRP A 158 20.18 -4.08 -2.93
C TRP A 158 20.63 -2.92 -3.82
N GLY A 159 19.67 -2.21 -4.43
CA GLY A 159 19.94 -1.02 -5.24
C GLY A 159 20.65 0.09 -4.44
N HIS A 160 20.19 0.37 -3.22
CA HIS A 160 20.84 1.34 -2.32
C HIS A 160 22.27 0.93 -1.93
N LEU A 161 22.52 -0.36 -1.69
CA LEU A 161 23.87 -0.83 -1.38
C LEU A 161 24.81 -0.70 -2.58
N CYS A 162 24.33 -0.99 -3.80
CA CYS A 162 25.08 -0.77 -5.03
C CYS A 162 25.44 0.71 -5.22
N TYR A 163 24.45 1.59 -5.10
CA TYR A 163 24.67 3.04 -5.17
C TYR A 163 25.59 3.54 -4.04
N GLY A 164 25.49 2.92 -2.86
CA GLY A 164 26.30 3.17 -1.68
C GLY A 164 27.78 2.80 -1.79
N ALA A 165 28.22 2.23 -2.92
CA ALA A 165 29.54 1.60 -3.08
C ALA A 165 29.80 0.46 -2.07
N LEU A 166 28.75 -0.20 -1.59
CA LEU A 166 28.79 -1.29 -0.61
C LEU A 166 28.67 -2.68 -1.28
N TRP A 167 29.17 -2.81 -2.52
CA TRP A 167 29.11 -4.07 -3.26
C TRP A 167 29.82 -5.24 -2.53
N HIS A 168 30.91 -4.94 -1.84
CA HIS A 168 31.72 -5.91 -1.10
C HIS A 168 31.37 -5.99 0.39
N ASP A 169 30.34 -5.29 0.85
CA ASP A 169 29.85 -5.42 2.21
C ASP A 169 29.18 -6.81 2.40
N PRO A 170 29.38 -7.52 3.52
CA PRO A 170 28.78 -8.84 3.75
C PRO A 170 27.27 -8.89 3.51
N VAL A 171 26.54 -7.82 3.84
CA VAL A 171 25.08 -7.79 3.64
C VAL A 171 24.68 -7.91 2.16
N MET A 172 25.56 -7.49 1.23
CA MET A 172 25.32 -7.66 -0.20
C MET A 172 25.31 -9.15 -0.58
N ALA A 173 26.23 -9.94 -0.01
CA ALA A 173 26.30 -11.38 -0.25
C ALA A 173 25.06 -12.11 0.32
N ASP A 174 24.58 -11.70 1.49
CA ASP A 174 23.37 -12.26 2.10
C ASP A 174 22.13 -12.03 1.24
N ILE A 175 21.96 -10.82 0.69
CA ILE A 175 20.85 -10.50 -0.22
C ILE A 175 21.01 -11.25 -1.55
N ASN A 176 22.22 -11.34 -2.09
CA ASN A 176 22.47 -12.10 -3.32
C ASN A 176 22.14 -13.59 -3.16
N ALA A 177 22.44 -14.20 -2.01
CA ALA A 177 22.05 -15.59 -1.74
C ALA A 177 20.52 -15.78 -1.75
N PHE A 178 19.75 -14.81 -1.25
CA PHE A 178 18.29 -14.82 -1.37
C PHE A 178 17.84 -14.67 -2.84
N ASN A 179 18.43 -13.74 -3.58
CA ASN A 179 18.12 -13.51 -5.00
C ASN A 179 18.42 -14.74 -5.85
N ASP A 180 19.57 -15.39 -5.64
CA ASP A 180 19.96 -16.63 -6.31
C ASP A 180 18.94 -17.75 -6.05
N LYS A 181 18.46 -17.85 -4.80
CA LYS A 181 17.47 -18.85 -4.42
C LYS A 181 16.13 -18.64 -5.13
N ILE A 182 15.64 -17.40 -5.21
CA ILE A 182 14.45 -17.08 -5.99
C ILE A 182 14.68 -17.36 -7.48
N ASN A 183 15.84 -16.97 -8.00
CA ASN A 183 16.15 -17.09 -9.42
C ASN A 183 16.18 -18.55 -9.90
N GLU A 184 16.37 -19.56 -9.05
CA GLU A 184 16.29 -20.98 -9.43
C GLU A 184 15.03 -21.34 -10.25
N LYS A 185 13.89 -20.70 -9.95
CA LYS A 185 12.60 -20.90 -10.63
C LYS A 185 12.26 -19.85 -11.69
N VAL A 186 13.06 -18.79 -11.83
CA VAL A 186 12.84 -17.71 -12.82
C VAL A 186 13.33 -18.16 -14.20
N THR A 187 12.62 -19.12 -14.78
CA THR A 187 12.90 -19.70 -16.10
C THR A 187 11.63 -19.64 -16.92
N GLY A 188 11.71 -19.17 -18.16
CA GLY A 188 10.52 -18.96 -19.00
C GLY A 188 10.76 -17.99 -20.16
N GLU A 189 9.72 -17.72 -20.94
CA GLU A 189 9.76 -16.77 -22.05
C GLU A 189 8.85 -15.59 -21.74
N VAL A 190 9.33 -14.36 -21.95
CA VAL A 190 8.59 -13.12 -21.72
C VAL A 190 8.47 -12.35 -23.02
N THR A 191 7.24 -12.05 -23.42
CA THR A 191 6.95 -11.24 -24.61
C THR A 191 6.81 -9.77 -24.20
N VAL A 192 7.64 -8.91 -24.78
CA VAL A 192 7.70 -7.47 -24.50
C VAL A 192 7.36 -6.69 -25.77
N ARG A 193 6.40 -5.78 -25.65
CA ARG A 193 6.03 -4.81 -26.68
C ARG A 193 6.78 -3.50 -26.45
N LEU A 194 7.52 -3.05 -27.45
CA LEU A 194 8.32 -1.83 -27.43
C LEU A 194 7.64 -0.77 -28.30
N PHE A 195 7.31 0.38 -27.69
CA PHE A 195 6.63 1.45 -28.42
C PHE A 195 6.72 2.78 -27.69
N LYS A 196 7.14 3.84 -28.38
CA LYS A 196 7.09 5.24 -27.90
C LYS A 196 7.56 5.41 -26.44
N GLY A 197 8.78 4.96 -26.17
CA GLY A 197 9.43 5.06 -24.86
C GLY A 197 9.06 3.97 -23.86
N GLN A 198 8.12 3.09 -24.20
CA GLN A 198 7.60 2.07 -23.30
C GLN A 198 8.10 0.67 -23.65
N ALA A 199 8.46 -0.10 -22.63
CA ALA A 199 8.63 -1.55 -22.70
C ALA A 199 7.55 -2.22 -21.85
N ILE A 200 6.57 -2.83 -22.50
CA ILE A 200 5.37 -3.37 -21.86
C ILE A 200 5.40 -4.89 -21.99
N VAL A 201 5.44 -5.60 -20.86
CA VAL A 201 5.27 -7.05 -20.84
C VAL A 201 3.82 -7.38 -21.19
N VAL A 202 3.61 -8.13 -22.27
CA VAL A 202 2.26 -8.44 -22.79
C VAL A 202 1.89 -9.91 -22.65
N ALA A 203 2.87 -10.80 -22.53
CA ALA A 203 2.65 -12.21 -22.27
C ALA A 203 3.90 -12.81 -21.63
N LEU A 204 3.73 -13.92 -20.93
CA LEU A 204 4.84 -14.71 -20.40
C LEU A 204 4.42 -16.17 -20.25
N THR A 205 5.38 -17.07 -20.29
CA THR A 205 5.20 -18.50 -20.05
C THR A 205 6.33 -19.00 -19.17
N SER A 206 6.05 -19.96 -18.30
CA SER A 206 7.07 -20.57 -17.43
C SER A 206 6.66 -21.99 -17.04
N PRO A 207 7.58 -22.96 -17.02
CA PRO A 207 7.33 -24.27 -16.42
C PRO A 207 7.14 -24.21 -14.90
N PHE A 208 7.53 -23.10 -14.25
CA PHE A 208 7.38 -22.88 -12.81
C PHE A 208 6.27 -21.89 -12.48
N GLY A 209 5.47 -21.52 -13.48
CA GLY A 209 4.37 -20.57 -13.31
C GLY A 209 3.33 -21.06 -12.32
N LEU A 210 2.97 -20.22 -11.36
CA LEU A 210 1.86 -20.52 -10.46
C LEU A 210 0.52 -20.45 -11.23
N HIS A 211 -0.44 -21.28 -10.84
CA HIS A 211 -1.75 -21.31 -11.51
C HIS A 211 -2.45 -19.96 -11.42
N HIS A 212 -3.07 -19.54 -12.52
CA HIS A 212 -3.91 -18.35 -12.57
C HIS A 212 -5.35 -18.68 -12.18
N ALA A 213 -6.04 -17.74 -11.54
CA ALA A 213 -7.47 -17.84 -11.36
C ALA A 213 -8.19 -17.53 -12.68
N SER A 214 -9.23 -18.29 -13.02
CA SER A 214 -10.23 -17.90 -14.02
C SER A 214 -11.59 -17.85 -13.35
N PHE A 215 -12.40 -16.85 -13.71
CA PHE A 215 -13.79 -16.75 -13.30
C PHE A 215 -14.73 -17.53 -14.23
N ASN A 216 -14.20 -18.09 -15.32
CA ASN A 216 -14.94 -18.99 -16.22
C ASN A 216 -14.88 -20.43 -15.70
N ARG A 217 -16.00 -21.15 -15.76
CA ARG A 217 -16.04 -22.57 -15.34
C ARG A 217 -15.11 -23.42 -16.21
N GLY A 218 -14.18 -24.13 -15.58
CA GLY A 218 -13.32 -25.12 -16.22
C GLY A 218 -11.94 -24.61 -16.66
N GLU A 219 -11.61 -23.34 -16.39
CA GLU A 219 -10.30 -22.75 -16.68
C GLU A 219 -9.61 -22.30 -15.38
N GLY A 220 -8.28 -22.25 -15.38
CA GLY A 220 -7.49 -21.81 -14.21
C GLY A 220 -7.46 -22.78 -13.03
N ALA A 221 -7.00 -22.28 -11.88
CA ALA A 221 -6.95 -23.05 -10.63
C ALA A 221 -8.35 -23.38 -10.12
N ALA A 222 -8.56 -24.62 -9.67
CA ALA A 222 -9.78 -24.99 -8.96
C ALA A 222 -9.87 -24.20 -7.64
N TYR A 223 -10.93 -23.39 -7.51
CA TYR A 223 -11.18 -22.57 -6.32
C TYR A 223 -12.58 -22.85 -5.76
N ASN A 224 -12.66 -23.26 -4.49
CA ASN A 224 -13.93 -23.42 -3.80
C ASN A 224 -14.43 -22.07 -3.29
N ILE A 225 -15.42 -21.50 -3.98
CA ILE A 225 -16.00 -20.19 -3.66
C ILE A 225 -16.63 -20.15 -2.26
N GLN A 226 -17.02 -21.30 -1.69
CA GLN A 226 -17.60 -21.35 -0.35
C GLN A 226 -16.60 -20.96 0.74
N ASP A 227 -15.29 -21.07 0.48
CA ASP A 227 -14.25 -20.73 1.45
C ASP A 227 -14.06 -19.21 1.59
N SER A 228 -14.57 -18.40 0.65
CA SER A 228 -14.40 -16.95 0.67
C SER A 228 -15.08 -16.29 1.87
N ALA A 229 -16.32 -16.64 2.19
CA ALA A 229 -17.05 -16.00 3.28
C ALA A 229 -16.46 -16.29 4.67
N PRO A 230 -16.12 -17.55 5.03
CA PRO A 230 -15.40 -17.85 6.26
C PRO A 230 -14.01 -17.18 6.33
N PHE A 231 -13.28 -17.13 5.20
CA PHE A 231 -11.99 -16.44 5.14
C PHE A 231 -12.13 -14.95 5.45
N ILE A 232 -13.09 -14.25 4.83
CA ILE A 232 -13.33 -12.81 5.07
C ILE A 232 -13.66 -12.56 6.54
N GLU A 233 -14.51 -13.39 7.15
CA GLU A 233 -14.91 -13.24 8.56
C GLU A 233 -13.70 -13.32 9.50
N VAL A 234 -12.82 -14.31 9.29
CA VAL A 234 -11.62 -14.50 10.11
C VAL A 234 -10.56 -13.43 9.82
N TYR A 235 -10.24 -13.19 8.54
CA TYR A 235 -9.19 -12.27 8.14
C TYR A 235 -9.48 -10.81 8.53
N SER A 236 -10.75 -10.40 8.47
CA SER A 236 -11.18 -9.05 8.86
C SER A 236 -11.35 -8.84 10.37
N MET A 237 -11.30 -9.90 11.18
CA MET A 237 -11.62 -9.85 12.61
C MET A 237 -10.75 -8.84 13.38
N GLN A 238 -9.44 -8.83 13.11
CA GLN A 238 -8.50 -7.87 13.68
C GLN A 238 -8.85 -6.40 13.36
N ALA A 239 -9.25 -6.13 12.12
CA ALA A 239 -9.66 -4.80 11.69
C ALA A 239 -10.97 -4.37 12.37
N ARG A 240 -11.93 -5.31 12.50
CA ARG A 240 -13.18 -5.08 13.24
C ARG A 240 -12.91 -4.76 14.71
N HIS A 241 -12.03 -5.51 15.39
CA HIS A 241 -11.66 -5.21 16.78
C HIS A 241 -10.97 -3.85 16.92
N SER A 242 -10.11 -3.48 15.96
CA SER A 242 -9.48 -2.15 15.93
C SER A 242 -10.50 -1.03 15.74
N ALA A 243 -11.47 -1.21 14.84
CA ALA A 243 -12.54 -0.24 14.61
C ALA A 243 -13.49 -0.11 15.81
N GLN A 244 -13.86 -1.24 16.43
CA GLN A 244 -14.68 -1.25 17.65
C GLN A 244 -14.01 -0.51 18.83
N ARG A 245 -12.68 -0.53 18.93
CA ARG A 245 -11.96 0.27 19.94
C ARG A 245 -12.03 1.79 19.71
N ALA A 246 -12.34 2.24 18.49
CA ALA A 246 -12.38 3.67 18.16
C ALA A 246 -13.76 4.32 18.44
N GLU A 247 -14.85 3.54 18.36
CA GLU A 247 -16.21 4.04 18.63
C GLU A 247 -16.60 3.76 20.09
N LYS A 248 -16.68 4.81 20.91
CA LYS A 248 -17.23 4.66 22.27
C LYS A 248 -18.73 4.43 22.19
N THR A 249 -19.24 3.42 22.87
CA THR A 249 -20.66 3.04 22.81
C THR A 249 -21.30 3.12 24.20
N ALA A 250 -22.54 3.61 24.25
CA ALA A 250 -23.32 3.63 25.49
C ALA A 250 -24.72 3.05 25.29
N LEU A 251 -25.12 2.15 26.20
CA LEU A 251 -26.48 1.62 26.26
C LEU A 251 -27.32 2.40 27.27
N ILE A 252 -28.48 2.90 26.85
CA ILE A 252 -29.40 3.66 27.69
C ILE A 252 -30.74 2.91 27.79
N SER A 253 -30.99 2.38 28.98
CA SER A 253 -32.25 1.76 29.37
C SER A 253 -32.82 2.52 30.57
N ALA A 254 -33.83 3.35 30.32
CA ALA A 254 -34.47 4.16 31.36
C ALA A 254 -35.97 3.87 31.43
N GLY A 255 -36.40 3.30 32.55
CA GLY A 255 -37.77 2.86 32.78
C GLY A 255 -38.76 4.02 32.94
N LYS A 256 -38.59 4.84 34.00
CA LYS A 256 -39.50 5.94 34.33
C LYS A 256 -39.30 7.15 33.43
N LEU A 257 -40.39 7.86 33.10
CA LEU A 257 -40.33 9.12 32.34
C LEU A 257 -39.53 10.20 33.08
N GLU A 258 -39.62 10.25 34.41
CA GLU A 258 -38.83 11.17 35.24
C GLU A 258 -37.32 10.93 35.10
N HIS A 259 -36.90 9.66 35.05
CA HIS A 259 -35.49 9.31 34.85
C HIS A 259 -35.00 9.74 33.47
N LYS A 260 -35.84 9.56 32.43
CA LYS A 260 -35.52 9.99 31.07
C LYS A 260 -35.33 11.50 30.96
N LYS A 261 -36.22 12.28 31.59
CA LYS A 261 -36.11 13.75 31.65
C LYS A 261 -34.84 14.21 32.37
N LYS A 262 -34.51 13.60 33.51
CA LYS A 262 -33.29 13.93 34.27
C LYS A 262 -32.00 13.52 33.55
N LEU A 263 -31.99 12.41 32.83
CA LEU A 263 -30.82 11.94 32.07
C LEU A 263 -30.59 12.70 30.76
N LEU A 264 -31.61 13.40 30.25
CA LEU A 264 -31.53 14.05 28.94
C LEU A 264 -30.31 14.97 28.76
N PRO A 265 -29.96 15.87 29.71
CA PRO A 265 -28.77 16.71 29.58
C PRO A 265 -27.47 15.90 29.54
N SER A 266 -27.37 14.84 30.35
CA SER A 266 -26.20 13.97 30.40
C SER A 266 -26.07 13.14 29.11
N VAL A 267 -27.18 12.67 28.54
CA VAL A 267 -27.16 11.94 27.27
C VAL A 267 -26.73 12.83 26.10
N LYS A 268 -27.11 14.12 26.09
CA LYS A 268 -26.57 15.10 25.13
C LYS A 268 -25.05 15.23 25.23
N LYS A 269 -24.53 15.36 26.46
CA LYS A 269 -23.07 15.37 26.72
C LYS A 269 -22.38 14.11 26.20
N LEU A 270 -22.97 12.93 26.37
CA LEU A 270 -22.41 11.68 25.80
C LEU A 270 -22.36 11.73 24.27
N HIS A 271 -23.42 12.22 23.63
CA HIS A 271 -23.45 12.39 22.18
C HIS A 271 -22.34 13.36 21.70
N GLU A 272 -22.17 14.50 22.36
CA GLU A 272 -21.11 15.49 22.08
C GLU A 272 -19.70 14.91 22.32
N LEU A 273 -19.56 13.99 23.29
CA LEU A 273 -18.33 13.22 23.51
C LEU A 273 -18.04 12.20 22.40
N GLY A 274 -18.92 12.06 21.41
CA GLY A 274 -18.79 11.12 20.30
C GLY A 274 -19.18 9.69 20.67
N PHE A 275 -20.00 9.49 21.70
CA PHE A 275 -20.56 8.17 21.97
C PHE A 275 -21.66 7.81 20.97
N GLN A 276 -21.59 6.62 20.40
CA GLN A 276 -22.71 6.01 19.70
C GLN A 276 -23.71 5.48 20.74
N LEU A 277 -24.91 6.04 20.73
CA LEU A 277 -25.94 5.75 21.71
C LEU A 277 -26.86 4.62 21.23
N PHE A 278 -27.10 3.64 22.09
CA PHE A 278 -28.07 2.57 21.90
C PHE A 278 -29.16 2.70 22.95
N ALA A 279 -30.42 2.55 22.58
CA ALA A 279 -31.52 2.71 23.51
C ALA A 279 -32.61 1.64 23.35
N THR A 280 -33.21 1.26 24.47
CA THR A 280 -34.37 0.33 24.47
C THR A 280 -35.62 1.01 23.94
N ASP A 281 -36.61 0.24 23.48
CA ASP A 281 -37.80 0.69 22.74
C ASP A 281 -38.40 2.04 23.19
N LYS A 282 -38.78 2.16 24.46
CA LYS A 282 -39.40 3.38 25.01
C LYS A 282 -38.39 4.52 25.25
N THR A 283 -37.11 4.22 25.39
CA THR A 283 -36.04 5.21 25.56
C THR A 283 -35.59 5.75 24.21
N HIS A 284 -35.52 4.90 23.19
CA HIS A 284 -35.22 5.29 21.81
C HIS A 284 -36.20 6.35 21.30
N ALA A 285 -37.50 6.07 21.40
CA ALA A 285 -38.55 7.01 20.99
C ALA A 285 -38.41 8.38 21.70
N PHE A 286 -38.16 8.37 23.01
CA PHE A 286 -37.97 9.59 23.80
C PHE A 286 -36.73 10.39 23.36
N LEU A 287 -35.60 9.73 23.10
CA LEU A 287 -34.37 10.41 22.66
C LEU A 287 -34.51 10.97 21.24
N MET A 288 -35.20 10.26 20.34
CA MET A 288 -35.50 10.75 18.99
C MET A 288 -36.41 11.98 19.01
N GLU A 289 -37.41 12.02 19.90
CA GLU A 289 -38.30 13.17 20.10
C GLU A 289 -37.54 14.43 20.56
N HIS A 290 -36.37 14.26 21.20
CA HIS A 290 -35.51 15.36 21.66
C HIS A 290 -34.27 15.56 20.76
N GLU A 291 -34.33 15.07 19.52
CA GLU A 291 -33.30 15.25 18.49
C GLU A 291 -31.92 14.67 18.85
N ILE A 292 -31.88 13.58 19.61
CA ILE A 292 -30.64 12.87 19.94
C ILE A 292 -30.54 11.58 19.10
N PRO A 293 -29.65 11.53 18.10
CA PRO A 293 -29.46 10.34 17.27
C PRO A 293 -29.04 9.14 18.12
N ASN A 294 -29.76 8.03 17.98
CA ASN A 294 -29.48 6.79 18.72
C ASN A 294 -30.03 5.57 17.98
N LEU A 295 -29.47 4.40 18.26
CA LEU A 295 -29.83 3.13 17.64
C LEU A 295 -30.81 2.34 18.54
N LEU A 296 -31.91 1.87 17.96
CA LEU A 296 -32.90 1.05 18.65
C LEU A 296 -32.35 -0.35 18.94
N VAL A 297 -32.50 -0.79 20.19
CA VAL A 297 -32.22 -2.17 20.61
C VAL A 297 -33.45 -2.76 21.29
N HIS A 298 -33.98 -3.82 20.72
CA HIS A 298 -35.20 -4.44 21.24
C HIS A 298 -34.92 -5.25 22.52
N LYS A 299 -35.82 -5.11 23.50
CA LYS A 299 -35.83 -5.94 24.71
C LYS A 299 -36.16 -7.39 24.38
N ILE A 300 -35.59 -8.34 25.14
CA ILE A 300 -35.82 -9.78 24.91
C ILE A 300 -37.27 -10.13 25.29
N SER A 301 -37.80 -9.45 26.32
CA SER A 301 -39.21 -9.59 26.75
C SER A 301 -40.25 -9.12 25.73
N ASN A 302 -39.85 -8.37 24.68
CA ASN A 302 -40.75 -7.79 23.68
C ASN A 302 -40.86 -8.59 22.37
N GLY A 303 -40.38 -9.85 22.32
CA GLY A 303 -40.78 -10.78 21.25
C GLY A 303 -39.97 -10.75 19.95
N GLY A 304 -38.66 -10.49 20.00
CA GLY A 304 -37.72 -10.97 18.95
C GLY A 304 -37.30 -9.98 17.85
N GLY A 305 -37.57 -8.68 17.98
CA GLY A 305 -37.03 -7.68 17.05
C GLY A 305 -35.50 -7.69 17.00
N LYS A 306 -34.90 -7.50 15.82
CA LYS A 306 -33.45 -7.40 15.62
C LYS A 306 -33.06 -5.96 15.27
N PRO A 307 -31.99 -5.40 15.86
CA PRO A 307 -31.06 -6.04 16.79
C PRO A 307 -31.62 -6.15 18.22
N ASN A 308 -31.38 -7.27 18.89
CA ASN A 308 -31.85 -7.54 20.26
C ASN A 308 -30.74 -7.35 21.30
N LEU A 309 -31.12 -7.09 22.56
CA LEU A 309 -30.17 -6.89 23.67
C LEU A 309 -29.15 -8.02 23.79
N LYS A 310 -29.55 -9.28 23.61
CA LYS A 310 -28.65 -10.44 23.76
C LYS A 310 -27.52 -10.41 22.74
N ASN A 311 -27.82 -10.15 21.48
CA ASN A 311 -26.83 -10.15 20.39
C ASN A 311 -25.93 -8.92 20.50
N VAL A 312 -26.51 -7.75 20.74
CA VAL A 312 -25.72 -6.50 20.82
C VAL A 312 -24.77 -6.51 22.02
N LEU A 313 -25.21 -7.02 23.18
CA LEU A 313 -24.35 -7.15 24.36
C LEU A 313 -23.21 -8.17 24.18
N ILE A 314 -23.37 -9.17 23.29
CA ILE A 314 -22.36 -10.19 23.02
C ILE A 314 -21.39 -9.75 21.91
N GLU A 315 -21.90 -9.12 20.85
CA GLU A 315 -21.15 -8.87 19.62
C GLU A 315 -20.43 -7.51 19.58
N ARG A 316 -20.96 -6.49 20.28
CA ARG A 316 -20.42 -5.12 20.21
C ARG A 316 -19.66 -4.67 21.46
N GLY A 317 -20.02 -5.17 22.64
CA GLY A 317 -19.55 -4.61 23.91
C GLY A 317 -20.05 -3.17 24.12
N PHE A 318 -20.05 -2.68 25.36
CA PHE A 318 -20.38 -1.29 25.68
C PHE A 318 -19.32 -0.69 26.59
N ASP A 319 -19.02 0.60 26.41
CA ASP A 319 -18.12 1.37 27.27
C ASP A 319 -18.83 1.93 28.50
N LEU A 320 -20.13 2.18 28.39
CA LEU A 320 -20.97 2.63 29.49
C LEU A 320 -22.38 2.07 29.36
N ILE A 321 -22.94 1.56 30.45
CA ILE A 321 -24.34 1.13 30.51
C ILE A 321 -25.08 1.97 31.55
N ILE A 322 -26.18 2.58 31.14
CA ILE A 322 -27.11 3.29 32.03
C ILE A 322 -28.39 2.48 32.07
N ASN A 323 -28.66 1.85 33.21
CA ASN A 323 -29.84 1.00 33.38
C ASN A 323 -30.62 1.41 34.63
N THR A 324 -31.62 2.27 34.46
CA THR A 324 -32.44 2.79 35.58
C THR A 324 -33.80 2.08 35.62
N PRO A 325 -34.06 1.21 36.62
CA PRO A 325 -35.28 0.40 36.68
C PRO A 325 -36.54 1.23 36.98
N THR A 326 -37.71 0.71 36.65
CA THR A 326 -39.02 1.31 37.00
C THR A 326 -39.41 1.17 38.47
N GLY A 327 -38.76 0.30 39.25
CA GLY A 327 -38.97 0.18 40.70
C GLY A 327 -40.27 -0.54 41.14
N GLY A 328 -41.02 -1.13 40.21
CA GLY A 328 -42.08 -2.09 40.52
C GLY A 328 -41.58 -3.53 40.30
N HIS A 329 -42.12 -4.50 41.05
CA HIS A 329 -41.90 -5.94 40.79
C HIS A 329 -42.60 -6.37 39.49
N ASP A 330 -42.08 -5.92 38.35
CA ASP A 330 -42.50 -6.38 37.03
C ASP A 330 -41.55 -7.51 36.57
N THR A 331 -42.04 -8.75 36.63
CA THR A 331 -41.27 -9.98 36.34
C THR A 331 -40.55 -9.99 34.98
N LYS A 332 -41.06 -9.24 34.00
CA LYS A 332 -40.46 -9.09 32.66
C LYS A 332 -39.34 -8.04 32.61
N GLU A 333 -39.42 -6.99 33.43
CA GLU A 333 -38.36 -5.99 33.51
C GLU A 333 -37.18 -6.48 34.37
N ASP A 334 -37.47 -7.30 35.38
CA ASP A 334 -36.47 -7.98 36.20
C ASP A 334 -35.60 -8.93 35.36
N THR A 335 -36.16 -9.58 34.33
CA THR A 335 -35.40 -10.49 33.46
C THR A 335 -34.43 -9.74 32.54
N ASP A 336 -34.87 -8.72 31.79
CA ASP A 336 -33.98 -7.93 30.92
C ASP A 336 -32.95 -7.10 31.73
N GLY A 337 -33.39 -6.48 32.83
CA GLY A 337 -32.52 -5.69 33.70
C GLY A 337 -31.45 -6.52 34.41
N THR A 338 -31.74 -7.80 34.69
CA THR A 338 -30.75 -8.74 35.23
C THR A 338 -29.75 -9.17 34.17
N ILE A 339 -30.20 -9.41 32.93
CA ILE A 339 -29.30 -9.76 31.81
C ILE A 339 -28.31 -8.62 31.53
N ILE A 340 -28.79 -7.38 31.47
CA ILE A 340 -27.93 -6.19 31.26
C ILE A 340 -26.89 -6.08 32.39
N ARG A 341 -27.31 -6.17 33.66
CA ARG A 341 -26.42 -6.06 34.82
C ARG A 341 -25.41 -7.20 34.89
N ARG A 342 -25.84 -8.44 34.65
CA ARG A 342 -24.95 -9.61 34.63
C ARG A 342 -23.89 -9.47 33.54
N ARG A 343 -24.28 -9.07 32.33
CA ARG A 343 -23.33 -8.86 31.24
C ARG A 343 -22.34 -7.75 31.53
N ALA A 344 -22.80 -6.63 32.10
CA ALA A 344 -21.90 -5.54 32.49
C ALA A 344 -20.79 -6.00 33.45
N VAL A 345 -21.12 -6.90 34.39
CA VAL A 345 -20.12 -7.49 35.31
C VAL A 345 -19.18 -8.44 34.56
N GLU A 346 -19.72 -9.33 33.72
CA GLU A 346 -18.92 -10.29 32.93
C GLU A 346 -17.93 -9.57 31.98
N THR A 347 -18.35 -8.46 31.37
CA THR A 347 -17.52 -7.66 30.44
C THR A 347 -16.70 -6.58 31.13
N LYS A 348 -16.82 -6.42 32.46
CA LYS A 348 -16.22 -5.32 33.24
C LYS A 348 -16.61 -3.93 32.72
N THR A 349 -17.80 -3.80 32.15
CA THR A 349 -18.35 -2.53 31.67
C THR A 349 -18.91 -1.72 32.85
N PRO A 350 -18.52 -0.44 33.00
CA PRO A 350 -19.14 0.45 33.98
C PRO A 350 -20.66 0.55 33.79
N ILE A 351 -21.41 0.33 34.86
CA ILE A 351 -22.87 0.39 34.85
C ILE A 351 -23.40 1.35 35.92
N ALA A 352 -24.27 2.27 35.50
CA ALA A 352 -25.00 3.17 36.39
C ALA A 352 -26.45 2.70 36.53
N THR A 353 -26.82 2.28 37.74
CA THR A 353 -28.18 1.81 38.06
C THR A 353 -29.11 2.91 38.58
N HIS A 354 -28.55 4.06 38.96
CA HIS A 354 -29.27 5.25 39.40
C HIS A 354 -28.93 6.45 38.51
N VAL A 355 -29.92 7.34 38.35
CA VAL A 355 -29.81 8.55 37.51
C VAL A 355 -28.68 9.46 37.98
N ASP A 356 -28.57 9.71 39.29
CA ASP A 356 -27.57 10.63 39.84
C ASP A 356 -26.13 10.10 39.66
N ILE A 357 -25.96 8.78 39.74
CA ILE A 357 -24.67 8.12 39.47
C ILE A 357 -24.31 8.26 37.98
N ALA A 358 -25.29 8.03 37.09
CA ALA A 358 -25.08 8.17 35.65
C ALA A 358 -24.69 9.61 35.30
N ASP A 359 -25.39 10.60 35.83
CA ASP A 359 -25.10 12.01 35.60
C ASP A 359 -23.70 12.39 36.08
N HIS A 360 -23.31 11.97 37.30
CA HIS A 360 -21.98 12.26 37.83
C HIS A 360 -20.85 11.64 37.00
N ILE A 361 -21.01 10.38 36.55
CA ILE A 361 -20.04 9.70 35.68
C ILE A 361 -19.87 10.48 34.37
N ILE A 362 -20.99 10.83 33.73
CA ILE A 362 -20.98 11.54 32.45
C ILE A 362 -20.40 12.94 32.59
N ASP A 363 -20.77 13.68 33.64
CA ASP A 363 -20.26 15.03 33.87
C ASP A 363 -18.75 15.01 34.10
N LYS A 364 -18.23 14.02 34.84
CA LYS A 364 -16.80 13.82 35.00
C LYS A 364 -16.11 13.52 33.66
N LEU A 365 -16.67 12.60 32.86
CA LEU A 365 -16.14 12.30 31.51
C LEU A 365 -16.15 13.53 30.59
N TYR A 366 -17.20 14.34 30.68
CA TYR A 366 -17.36 15.56 29.89
C TYR A 366 -16.34 16.62 30.28
N ARG A 367 -16.17 16.88 31.58
CA ARG A 367 -15.16 17.83 32.10
C ARG A 367 -13.74 17.39 31.79
N THR A 368 -13.41 16.10 31.86
CA THR A 368 -12.05 15.63 31.51
C THR A 368 -11.69 15.90 30.04
N ARG A 369 -12.67 15.95 29.13
CA ARG A 369 -12.41 16.15 27.69
C ARG A 369 -12.57 17.60 27.23
N PHE A 370 -13.52 18.33 27.80
CA PHE A 370 -13.88 19.69 27.35
C PHE A 370 -13.74 20.77 28.44
N GLY A 371 -13.53 20.39 29.70
CA GLY A 371 -13.16 21.34 30.74
C GLY A 371 -11.67 21.66 30.63
N LYS A 372 -11.32 22.95 30.62
CA LYS A 372 -9.96 23.35 31.00
C LYS A 372 -9.74 22.90 32.45
N LEU A 373 -8.62 22.22 32.70
CA LEU A 373 -8.14 21.86 34.04
C LEU A 373 -8.16 23.07 34.97
#